data_AF-A0A5K1G8A9-F1
#
_entry.id   AF-A0A5K1G8A9-F1
#
_cell.length_a   1.000
_cell.length_b   1.000
_cell.length_c   1.000
_cell.angle_alpha   90.00
_cell.angle_beta   90.00
_cell.angle_gamma   90.00
#
_symmetry.space_group_name_H-M   'P 1'
#
loop_
_entity.id
_entity.type
_entity.pdbx_description
1 polymer ?
#
loop_
_entity_poly.entity_id
_entity_poly.type
_entity_poly.pdbx_seq_one_letter_code
_entity_poly.pdbx_strand_id
1 'polypeptide(L)'
;VWQVRASYDQKPYRRLMMQTWGAKVHPSPSNLTHSGREILKTNPTSPGSLGIAISEAVEIAASNPDTKYCLGSVLNHVLLHQTIIGEECLEQMGALGEIPDIIIGCTGGGSNFAGLIFPFIREKLNGRMDPVIKAVEPTACPSLTKGIYAYDYGDTAGLTPLMKMHTLGHNFIPDPIHA
;
A
#
# COMPACT_ATOMS: atom_id res chain seq x y z
N VAL A 1 15.43 -2.92 -2.86
CA VAL A 1 14.23 -2.77 -1.99
C VAL A 1 14.55 -1.82 -0.85
N TRP A 2 13.71 -0.81 -0.65
CA TRP A 2 13.75 0.07 0.51
C TRP A 2 12.74 -0.44 1.54
N GLN A 3 13.23 -0.97 2.67
CA GLN A 3 12.40 -1.54 3.71
C GLN A 3 12.41 -0.61 4.93
N VAL A 4 11.23 -0.28 5.46
CA VAL A 4 11.07 0.54 6.68
C VAL A 4 11.97 0.00 7.80
N ARG A 5 12.78 0.86 8.43
CA ARG A 5 13.84 0.48 9.36
C ARG A 5 13.34 -0.37 10.52
N ALA A 6 12.26 0.03 11.20
CA ALA A 6 11.69 -0.78 12.28
C ALA A 6 11.33 -2.20 11.81
N SER A 7 10.77 -2.35 10.61
CA SER A 7 10.47 -3.66 10.02
C SER A 7 11.72 -4.43 9.57
N TYR A 8 12.74 -3.73 9.07
CA TYR A 8 14.02 -4.34 8.70
C TYR A 8 14.71 -4.98 9.90
N ASP A 9 14.66 -4.31 11.05
CA ASP A 9 15.31 -4.75 12.28
C ASP A 9 14.48 -5.83 13.02
N GLN A 10 13.16 -5.65 13.11
CA GLN A 10 12.28 -6.54 13.88
C GLN A 10 11.77 -7.76 13.09
N LYS A 11 11.67 -7.68 11.76
CA LYS A 11 11.06 -8.72 10.89
C LYS A 11 12.10 -9.29 9.90
N PRO A 12 13.21 -9.90 10.38
CA PRO A 12 14.35 -10.27 9.54
C PRO A 12 14.03 -11.34 8.49
N TYR A 13 13.04 -12.22 8.74
CA TYR A 13 12.68 -13.28 7.80
C TYR A 13 12.20 -12.76 6.44
N ARG A 14 11.48 -11.63 6.40
CA ARG A 14 11.09 -11.00 5.12
C ARG A 14 12.31 -10.47 4.37
N ARG A 15 13.27 -9.88 5.08
CA ARG A 15 14.55 -9.46 4.50
C ARG A 15 15.32 -10.64 3.92
N LEU A 16 15.43 -11.72 4.69
CA LEU A 16 16.13 -12.94 4.26
C LEU A 16 15.48 -13.53 3.00
N MET A 17 14.15 -13.65 2.97
CA MET A 17 13.40 -14.11 1.80
C MET A 17 13.66 -13.26 0.56
N MET A 18 13.64 -11.92 0.69
CA MET A 18 13.97 -11.02 -0.41
C MET A 18 15.42 -11.22 -0.91
N GLN A 19 16.37 -11.39 0.02
CA GLN A 19 17.77 -11.64 -0.32
C GLN A 19 17.98 -13.00 -1.00
N THR A 20 17.24 -14.03 -0.60
CA THR A 20 17.25 -15.36 -1.25
C THR A 20 16.84 -15.26 -2.72
N TRP A 21 15.94 -14.34 -3.07
CA TRP A 21 15.56 -14.06 -4.46
C TRP A 21 16.47 -13.03 -5.16
N GLY A 22 17.64 -12.72 -4.59
CA GLY A 22 18.64 -11.85 -5.19
C GLY A 22 18.41 -10.35 -4.97
N ALA A 23 17.43 -9.95 -4.16
CA ALA A 23 17.19 -8.53 -3.90
C ALA A 23 18.22 -7.95 -2.92
N LYS A 24 18.75 -6.77 -3.26
CA LYS A 24 19.45 -5.91 -2.28
C LYS A 24 18.41 -5.16 -1.44
N VAL A 25 18.48 -5.32 -0.12
CA VAL A 25 17.54 -4.70 0.83
C VAL A 25 18.24 -3.63 1.65
N HIS A 26 17.70 -2.42 1.60
CA HIS A 26 18.20 -1.25 2.30
C HIS A 26 17.22 -0.84 3.39
N PRO A 27 17.67 -0.67 4.64
CA PRO A 27 16.83 -0.10 5.68
C PRO A 27 16.60 1.40 5.44
N SER A 28 15.34 1.83 5.51
CA SER A 28 14.87 3.18 5.23
C SER A 28 14.36 3.86 6.51
N PRO A 29 14.80 5.09 6.85
CA PRO A 29 15.65 5.97 6.06
C PRO A 29 17.11 5.48 5.97
N SER A 30 17.79 5.85 4.88
CA SER A 30 19.19 5.50 4.62
C SER A 30 20.08 6.70 4.31
N ASN A 31 21.39 6.50 4.36
CA ASN A 31 22.36 7.51 3.93
C ASN A 31 22.61 7.54 2.41
N LEU A 32 21.94 6.69 1.64
CA LEU A 32 22.21 6.51 0.22
C LEU A 32 21.46 7.51 -0.67
N THR A 33 20.34 8.05 -0.19
CA THR A 33 19.51 9.03 -0.91
C THR A 33 19.52 10.39 -0.22
N HIS A 34 19.19 11.45 -0.93
CA HIS A 34 18.98 12.78 -0.34
C HIS A 34 17.80 12.75 0.63
N SER A 35 16.66 12.16 0.22
CA SER A 35 15.47 12.02 1.06
C SER A 35 15.77 11.34 2.40
N GLY A 36 16.51 10.23 2.36
CA GLY A 36 16.92 9.52 3.57
C GLY A 36 17.90 10.32 4.44
N ARG A 37 18.87 11.00 3.83
CA ARG A 37 19.84 11.85 4.56
C ARG A 37 19.17 13.03 5.27
N GLU A 38 18.21 13.71 4.64
CA GLU A 38 17.50 14.82 5.29
C GLU A 38 16.70 14.36 6.52
N ILE A 39 16.09 13.18 6.45
CA ILE A 39 15.40 12.59 7.60
C ILE A 39 16.38 12.18 8.69
N LEU A 40 17.52 11.59 8.35
CA LEU A 40 18.53 11.19 9.34
C LEU A 40 19.24 12.39 9.98
N LYS A 41 19.36 13.53 9.29
CA LYS A 41 19.86 14.78 9.89
C LYS A 41 18.95 15.30 11.00
N THR A 42 17.64 15.19 10.81
CA THR A 42 16.64 15.69 11.77
C THR A 42 16.31 14.67 12.85
N ASN A 43 16.26 13.38 12.51
CA ASN A 43 16.04 12.28 13.43
C ASN A 43 16.95 11.10 13.09
N PRO A 44 18.17 11.05 13.66
CA PRO A 44 19.15 9.99 13.40
C PRO A 44 18.65 8.58 13.77
N THR A 45 17.69 8.49 14.69
CA THR A 45 17.11 7.23 15.19
C THR A 45 15.73 6.95 14.59
N SER A 46 15.37 7.61 13.48
CA SER A 46 14.06 7.45 12.86
C SER A 46 13.72 5.98 12.59
N PRO A 47 12.54 5.49 13.04
CA PRO A 47 12.09 4.13 12.77
C PRO A 47 11.69 3.92 11.30
N GLY A 48 11.63 5.01 10.52
CA GLY A 48 11.12 5.05 9.16
C GLY A 48 9.61 4.96 9.06
N SER A 49 9.09 5.17 7.85
CA SER A 49 7.68 5.00 7.50
C SER A 49 7.60 4.49 6.06
N LEU A 50 6.42 4.00 5.66
CA LEU A 50 6.21 3.59 4.27
C LEU A 50 6.44 4.75 3.30
N GLY A 51 5.94 5.95 3.63
CA GLY A 51 6.12 7.14 2.80
C GLY A 51 7.59 7.51 2.60
N ILE A 52 8.42 7.36 3.64
CA ILE A 52 9.88 7.59 3.54
C ILE A 52 10.54 6.57 2.60
N ALA A 53 10.19 5.29 2.73
CA ALA A 53 10.71 4.24 1.87
C ALA A 53 10.28 4.42 0.40
N ILE A 54 9.07 4.95 0.15
CA ILE A 54 8.61 5.32 -1.19
C ILE A 54 9.45 6.48 -1.73
N SER A 55 9.67 7.53 -0.95
CA SER A 55 10.50 8.67 -1.38
C SER A 55 11.90 8.24 -1.78
N GLU A 56 12.59 7.41 -0.98
CA GLU A 56 13.92 6.89 -1.35
C GLU A 56 13.88 6.01 -2.61
N ALA A 57 12.83 5.20 -2.78
CA ALA A 57 12.68 4.35 -3.96
C ALA A 57 12.44 5.14 -5.24
N VAL A 58 11.56 6.15 -5.17
CA VAL A 58 11.25 7.05 -6.28
C VAL A 58 12.46 7.88 -6.64
N GLU A 59 13.21 8.42 -5.66
CA GLU A 59 14.42 9.20 -5.90
C GLU A 59 15.46 8.39 -6.70
N ILE A 60 15.72 7.14 -6.31
CA ILE A 60 16.63 6.24 -7.06
C ILE A 60 16.11 5.98 -8.46
N ALA A 61 14.83 5.64 -8.62
CA ALA A 61 14.29 5.33 -9.94
C ALA A 61 14.27 6.56 -10.86
N ALA A 62 14.01 7.75 -10.34
CA ALA A 62 14.03 8.99 -11.11
C ALA A 62 15.45 9.39 -11.52
N SER A 63 16.45 9.06 -10.70
CA SER A 63 17.86 9.41 -10.96
C SER A 63 18.59 8.42 -11.87
N ASN A 64 18.01 7.25 -12.17
CA ASN A 64 18.67 6.20 -12.93
C ASN A 64 17.81 5.78 -14.15
N PRO A 65 18.28 5.99 -15.39
CA PRO A 65 17.46 5.79 -16.60
C PRO A 65 17.07 4.31 -16.84
N ASP A 66 17.90 3.39 -16.36
CA ASP A 66 17.73 1.93 -16.46
C ASP A 66 16.85 1.35 -15.33
N THR A 67 16.45 2.19 -14.37
CA THR A 67 15.70 1.77 -13.20
C THR A 67 14.26 2.25 -13.29
N LYS A 68 13.30 1.38 -12.96
CA LYS A 68 11.89 1.73 -12.86
C LYS A 68 11.38 1.46 -11.46
N TYR A 69 10.53 2.36 -10.98
CA TYR A 69 9.87 2.18 -9.70
C TYR A 69 8.64 1.29 -9.85
N CYS A 70 8.56 0.25 -9.03
CA CYS A 70 7.38 -0.62 -8.95
C CYS A 70 6.62 -0.29 -7.65
N LEU A 71 5.53 0.47 -7.78
CA LEU A 71 4.65 0.77 -6.65
C LEU A 71 3.66 -0.38 -6.42
N GLY A 72 3.51 -0.81 -5.16
CA GLY A 72 2.74 -2.00 -4.81
C GLY A 72 1.28 -1.80 -4.38
N SER A 73 0.72 -0.58 -4.41
CA SER A 73 -0.66 -0.32 -3.97
C SER A 73 -1.22 1.00 -4.50
N VAL A 74 -2.50 1.29 -4.18
CA VAL A 74 -3.25 2.55 -4.38
C VAL A 74 -3.55 2.89 -5.84
N LEU A 75 -2.58 2.78 -6.73
CA LEU A 75 -2.74 3.18 -8.14
C LEU A 75 -3.67 2.25 -8.91
N ASN A 76 -4.43 2.84 -9.84
CA ASN A 76 -5.45 2.14 -10.63
C ASN A 76 -4.94 0.86 -11.30
N HIS A 77 -3.72 0.87 -11.85
CA HIS A 77 -3.17 -0.32 -12.49
C HIS A 77 -2.87 -1.46 -11.50
N VAL A 78 -2.50 -1.14 -10.25
CA VAL A 78 -2.31 -2.16 -9.20
C VAL A 78 -3.66 -2.76 -8.83
N LEU A 79 -4.68 -1.91 -8.65
CA LEU A 79 -6.04 -2.37 -8.34
C LEU A 79 -6.59 -3.25 -9.47
N LEU A 80 -6.36 -2.87 -10.73
CA LEU A 80 -6.71 -3.66 -11.90
C LEU A 80 -6.00 -5.02 -11.91
N HIS A 81 -4.69 -5.07 -11.67
CA HIS A 81 -3.99 -6.37 -11.63
C HIS A 81 -4.50 -7.28 -10.52
N GLN A 82 -4.96 -6.71 -9.41
CA GLN A 82 -5.53 -7.47 -8.29
C GLN A 82 -6.96 -7.95 -8.55
N THR A 83 -7.66 -7.50 -9.61
CA THR A 83 -9.03 -7.95 -9.88
C THR A 83 -9.14 -9.43 -10.17
N ILE A 84 -8.04 -10.09 -10.54
CA ILE A 84 -7.99 -11.54 -10.68
C ILE A 84 -8.56 -12.26 -9.45
N ILE A 85 -8.36 -11.70 -8.24
CA ILE A 85 -8.92 -12.23 -6.99
C ILE A 85 -10.45 -12.28 -7.06
N GLY A 86 -11.10 -11.18 -7.47
CA GLY A 86 -12.55 -11.10 -7.55
C GLY A 86 -13.13 -11.85 -8.75
N GLU A 87 -12.43 -11.89 -9.89
CA GLU A 87 -12.86 -12.66 -11.06
C GLU A 87 -12.89 -14.16 -10.76
N GLU A 88 -11.82 -14.70 -10.16
CA GLU A 88 -11.77 -16.10 -9.73
C GLU A 88 -12.84 -16.40 -8.69
N CYS A 89 -13.07 -15.48 -7.74
CA CYS A 89 -14.08 -15.65 -6.71
C CYS A 89 -15.50 -15.68 -7.29
N LEU A 90 -15.81 -14.88 -8.32
CA LEU A 90 -17.09 -14.94 -9.02
C LEU A 90 -17.33 -16.30 -9.69
N GLU A 91 -16.31 -16.85 -10.37
CA GLU A 91 -16.40 -18.19 -10.97
C GLU A 91 -16.60 -19.28 -9.92
N GLN A 92 -15.86 -19.20 -8.81
CA GLN A 92 -15.97 -20.15 -7.70
C GLN A 92 -17.36 -20.10 -7.04
N MET A 93 -17.91 -18.92 -6.79
CA MET A 93 -19.27 -18.75 -6.26
C MET A 93 -20.33 -19.25 -7.25
N GLY A 94 -20.17 -18.95 -8.54
CA GLY A 94 -21.04 -19.45 -9.60
C GLY A 94 -21.04 -20.97 -9.72
N ALA A 95 -19.88 -21.62 -9.56
CA ALA A 95 -19.76 -23.08 -9.56
C ALA A 95 -20.48 -23.73 -8.36
N LEU A 96 -20.61 -23.01 -7.25
CA LEU A 96 -21.39 -23.42 -6.08
C LEU A 96 -22.88 -23.06 -6.17
N GLY A 97 -23.27 -22.24 -7.15
CA GLY A 97 -24.63 -21.69 -7.26
C GLY A 97 -24.96 -20.68 -6.16
N GLU A 98 -23.94 -20.08 -5.54
CA GLU A 98 -24.07 -19.18 -4.38
C GLU A 98 -23.87 -17.72 -4.78
N ILE A 99 -24.56 -16.81 -4.10
CA ILE A 99 -24.39 -15.36 -4.24
C ILE A 99 -24.10 -14.80 -2.84
N PRO A 100 -23.02 -14.02 -2.65
CA PRO A 100 -22.70 -13.51 -1.33
C PRO A 100 -23.67 -12.41 -0.92
N ASP A 101 -24.19 -12.47 0.32
CA ASP A 101 -24.94 -11.37 0.92
C ASP A 101 -24.02 -10.24 1.39
N ILE A 102 -22.82 -10.58 1.86
CA ILE A 102 -21.85 -9.65 2.44
C ILE A 102 -20.45 -10.00 1.94
N ILE A 103 -19.70 -8.98 1.52
CA ILE A 103 -18.29 -9.10 1.16
C ILE A 103 -17.48 -8.17 2.06
N ILE A 104 -16.45 -8.71 2.71
CA ILE A 104 -15.64 -8.00 3.70
C ILE A 104 -14.16 -8.13 3.33
N GLY A 105 -13.38 -7.07 3.48
CA GLY A 105 -11.94 -7.16 3.35
C GLY A 105 -11.18 -6.02 4.04
N CYS A 106 -9.91 -6.28 4.36
CA CYS A 106 -9.06 -5.32 5.04
C CYS A 106 -8.51 -4.27 4.06
N THR A 107 -8.39 -3.04 4.53
CA THR A 107 -7.97 -1.90 3.73
C THR A 107 -6.78 -1.21 4.41
N GLY A 108 -5.58 -1.53 3.94
CA GLY A 108 -4.41 -0.67 4.09
C GLY A 108 -4.40 0.37 2.98
N GLY A 109 -3.60 0.13 1.93
CA GLY A 109 -3.68 0.92 0.68
C GLY A 109 -4.81 0.50 -0.27
N GLY A 110 -5.68 -0.43 0.14
CA GLY A 110 -6.92 -0.81 -0.57
C GLY A 110 -6.80 -1.77 -1.76
N SER A 111 -5.59 -2.12 -2.21
CA SER A 111 -5.42 -2.93 -3.44
C SER A 111 -6.05 -4.33 -3.36
N ASN A 112 -5.83 -5.06 -2.27
CA ASN A 112 -6.44 -6.39 -2.08
C ASN A 112 -7.98 -6.31 -2.00
N PHE A 113 -8.49 -5.32 -1.27
CA PHE A 113 -9.93 -5.13 -1.07
C PHE A 113 -10.58 -4.82 -2.42
N ALA A 114 -10.07 -3.80 -3.13
CA ALA A 114 -10.53 -3.45 -4.47
C ALA A 114 -10.41 -4.61 -5.46
N GLY A 115 -9.30 -5.36 -5.42
CA GLY A 115 -9.11 -6.55 -6.25
C GLY A 115 -10.19 -7.61 -6.05
N LEU A 116 -10.61 -7.82 -4.80
CA LEU A 116 -11.75 -8.68 -4.50
C LEU A 116 -13.08 -8.05 -4.94
N ILE A 117 -13.37 -6.80 -4.56
CA ILE A 117 -14.73 -6.25 -4.64
C ILE A 117 -15.08 -5.61 -5.98
N PHE A 118 -14.12 -5.16 -6.80
CA PHE A 118 -14.43 -4.44 -8.04
C PHE A 118 -15.22 -5.31 -9.04
N PRO A 119 -14.89 -6.61 -9.24
CA PRO A 119 -15.73 -7.50 -10.02
C PRO A 119 -17.15 -7.62 -9.46
N PHE A 120 -17.32 -7.78 -8.15
CA PHE A 120 -18.66 -7.83 -7.53
C PHE A 120 -19.43 -6.50 -7.63
N ILE A 121 -18.73 -5.35 -7.55
CA ILE A 121 -19.34 -4.03 -7.80
C ILE A 121 -19.84 -3.96 -9.25
N ARG A 122 -19.06 -4.43 -10.22
CA ARG A 122 -19.51 -4.51 -11.63
C ARG A 122 -20.80 -5.33 -11.73
N GLU A 123 -20.85 -6.50 -11.11
CA GLU A 123 -22.05 -7.35 -11.12
C GLU A 123 -23.26 -6.67 -10.46
N LYS A 124 -23.03 -5.98 -9.34
CA LYS A 124 -24.05 -5.19 -8.63
C LYS A 124 -24.58 -4.03 -9.45
N LEU A 125 -23.71 -3.28 -10.12
CA LEU A 125 -24.10 -2.19 -11.02
C LEU A 125 -24.88 -2.68 -12.26
N ASN A 126 -24.62 -3.92 -12.68
CA ASN A 126 -25.38 -4.59 -13.75
C ASN A 126 -26.71 -5.21 -13.25
N GLY A 127 -27.04 -5.07 -11.96
CA GLY A 127 -28.28 -5.59 -11.37
C GLY A 127 -28.31 -7.12 -11.21
N ARG A 128 -27.16 -7.80 -11.27
CA ARG A 128 -27.09 -9.28 -11.17
C ARG A 128 -27.03 -9.80 -9.73
N MET A 129 -26.68 -8.94 -8.78
CA MET A 129 -26.58 -9.25 -7.35
C MET A 129 -26.61 -7.96 -6.53
N ASP A 130 -26.78 -8.04 -5.21
CA ASP A 130 -26.76 -6.86 -4.34
C ASP A 130 -26.04 -7.09 -2.99
N PRO A 131 -24.74 -7.49 -3.00
CA PRO A 131 -24.00 -7.69 -1.76
C PRO A 131 -23.80 -6.38 -0.98
N VAL A 132 -23.80 -6.48 0.34
CA VAL A 132 -23.29 -5.44 1.24
C VAL A 132 -21.77 -5.52 1.28
N ILE A 133 -21.10 -4.41 0.96
CA ILE A 133 -19.64 -4.34 0.90
C ILE A 133 -19.10 -3.62 2.14
N LYS A 134 -18.16 -4.24 2.85
CA LYS A 134 -17.55 -3.68 4.07
C LYS A 134 -16.03 -3.62 3.98
N ALA A 135 -15.48 -2.41 3.93
CA ALA A 135 -14.06 -2.16 4.13
C ALA A 135 -13.75 -2.13 5.63
N VAL A 136 -12.65 -2.77 6.03
CA VAL A 136 -12.18 -2.81 7.42
C VAL A 136 -10.78 -2.21 7.51
N GLU A 137 -10.57 -1.27 8.41
CA GLU A 137 -9.27 -0.62 8.63
C GLU A 137 -8.85 -0.66 10.12
N PRO A 138 -7.56 -0.52 10.44
CA PRO A 138 -7.12 -0.45 11.82
C PRO A 138 -7.46 0.91 12.46
N THR A 139 -7.92 0.89 13.71
CA THR A 139 -8.16 2.12 14.49
C THR A 139 -6.88 2.95 14.69
N ALA A 140 -5.70 2.34 14.61
CA ALA A 140 -4.41 3.01 14.71
C ALA A 140 -4.04 3.82 13.46
N CYS A 141 -4.54 3.43 12.27
CA CYS A 141 -4.33 4.16 11.01
C CYS A 141 -5.68 4.36 10.27
N PRO A 142 -6.63 5.13 10.84
CA PRO A 142 -8.02 5.15 10.39
C PRO A 142 -8.25 6.15 9.25
N SER A 143 -7.64 5.95 8.09
CA SER A 143 -7.74 6.89 6.96
C SER A 143 -9.15 6.96 6.37
N LEU A 144 -9.89 5.86 6.29
CA LEU A 144 -11.25 5.82 5.76
C LEU A 144 -12.28 6.43 6.70
N THR A 145 -12.18 6.16 8.00
CA THR A 145 -13.19 6.57 9.00
C THR A 145 -12.89 7.90 9.67
N LYS A 146 -11.62 8.34 9.73
CA LYS A 146 -11.23 9.62 10.35
C LYS A 146 -10.35 10.50 9.47
N GLY A 147 -9.89 10.00 8.32
CA GLY A 147 -9.10 10.81 7.38
C GLY A 147 -9.95 11.81 6.62
N ILE A 148 -9.28 12.76 5.99
CA ILE A 148 -9.90 13.76 5.12
C ILE A 148 -9.85 13.27 3.67
N TYR A 149 -10.88 13.59 2.89
CA TYR A 149 -10.87 13.31 1.45
C TYR A 149 -10.30 14.51 0.69
N ALA A 150 -9.02 14.43 0.31
CA ALA A 150 -8.27 15.55 -0.25
C ALA A 150 -7.23 15.07 -1.28
N TYR A 151 -6.62 16.01 -2.00
CA TYR A 151 -5.41 15.73 -2.75
C TYR A 151 -4.22 15.69 -1.81
N ASP A 152 -3.42 14.63 -1.89
CA ASP A 152 -2.24 14.45 -1.06
C ASP A 152 -1.18 13.61 -1.78
N TYR A 153 0.03 13.59 -1.25
CA TYR A 153 1.16 12.85 -1.81
C TYR A 153 1.14 11.37 -1.38
N GLY A 154 1.61 10.49 -2.26
CA GLY A 154 1.79 9.07 -1.96
C GLY A 154 3.08 8.76 -1.19
N ASP A 155 3.93 9.76 -0.97
CA ASP A 155 5.23 9.63 -0.35
C ASP A 155 5.52 10.85 0.55
N THR A 156 6.44 10.68 1.51
CA THR A 156 6.70 11.70 2.55
C THR A 156 7.46 12.91 2.00
N ALA A 157 8.29 12.74 0.98
CA ALA A 157 9.07 13.81 0.36
C ALA A 157 8.33 14.56 -0.77
N GLY A 158 7.10 14.15 -1.13
CA GLY A 158 6.30 14.79 -2.17
C GLY A 158 6.85 14.60 -3.59
N LEU A 159 7.52 13.47 -3.86
CA LEU A 159 8.09 13.14 -5.18
C LEU A 159 7.05 12.52 -6.13
N THR A 160 5.94 12.01 -5.59
CA THR A 160 4.82 11.47 -6.36
C THR A 160 3.88 12.57 -6.84
N PRO A 161 3.10 12.35 -7.92
CA PRO A 161 1.97 13.21 -8.22
C PRO A 161 0.92 13.19 -7.10
N LEU A 162 0.17 14.29 -6.97
CA LEU A 162 -0.97 14.35 -6.05
C LEU A 162 -2.06 13.36 -6.46
N MET A 163 -2.60 12.63 -5.48
CA MET A 163 -3.71 11.71 -5.65
C MET A 163 -4.88 12.15 -4.78
N LYS A 164 -6.10 12.06 -5.31
CA LYS A 164 -7.31 12.34 -4.54
C LYS A 164 -7.70 11.10 -3.74
N MET A 165 -7.59 11.16 -2.41
CA MET A 165 -7.75 10.00 -1.54
C MET A 165 -8.18 10.38 -0.13
N HIS A 166 -8.63 9.39 0.64
CA HIS A 166 -8.76 9.49 2.08
C HIS A 166 -7.36 9.42 2.70
N THR A 167 -6.97 10.46 3.43
CA THR A 167 -5.60 10.59 3.96
C THR A 167 -5.58 11.08 5.41
N LEU A 168 -4.57 10.64 6.16
CA LEU A 168 -4.17 11.19 7.46
C LEU A 168 -3.02 12.22 7.31
N GLY A 169 -2.63 12.52 6.07
CA GLY A 169 -1.46 13.32 5.69
C GLY A 169 -0.25 12.45 5.33
N HIS A 170 0.46 12.79 4.26
CA HIS A 170 1.68 12.08 3.80
C HIS A 170 2.84 12.06 4.82
N ASN A 171 2.78 12.88 5.87
CA ASN A 171 3.72 12.91 6.98
C ASN A 171 3.29 12.08 8.20
N PHE A 172 2.15 11.39 8.12
CA PHE A 172 1.65 10.55 9.21
C PHE A 172 2.60 9.37 9.49
N ILE A 173 2.88 9.15 10.77
CA ILE A 173 3.66 8.01 11.27
C ILE A 173 2.79 7.26 12.28
N PRO A 174 2.49 5.97 12.07
CA PRO A 174 1.74 5.17 13.03
C PRO A 174 2.45 5.07 14.39
N ASP A 175 1.67 4.84 15.45
CA ASP A 175 2.23 4.56 16.77
C ASP A 175 3.14 3.31 16.73
N PRO A 176 4.37 3.35 17.31
CA PRO A 176 5.29 2.22 17.31
C PRO A 176 4.76 0.91 17.92
N ILE A 177 3.70 0.97 18.75
CA ILE A 177 3.07 -0.22 19.34
C ILE A 177 2.18 -0.96 18.32
N HIS A 178 1.80 -0.30 17.22
CA HIS A 178 0.98 -0.92 16.17
C HIS A 178 1.80 -1.95 15.35
N ALA A 179 1.28 -3.17 15.18
CA ALA A 179 2.03 -4.33 14.66
C ALA A 179 1.43 -5.00 13.42
#